data_AF-A0A8K0G761-F1
#
_entry.id   AF-A0A8K0G761-F1
#
_cell.length_a   1.000
_cell.length_b   1.000
_cell.length_c   1.000
_cell.angle_alpha   90.00
_cell.angle_beta   90.00
_cell.angle_gamma   90.00
#
_symmetry.space_group_name_H-M   'P 1'
#
loop_
_entity.id
_entity.type
_entity.pdbx_description
1 polymer ?
#
loop_
_entity_poly.entity_id
_entity_poly.type
_entity_poly.pdbx_seq_one_letter_code
_entity_poly.pdbx_strand_id
1 'polypeptide(L)'
;MIHSQGRELIYSVYQFRKRKKEEGEPVILLSNLRERVAAATGVSLSTVKRIIKKGKNKPEGATFSSPRKTIEKPRSKSDLDQFDEKMIRTVIYRFTETHQCRPTLPQILEAVKNEG
;
A
#
# COMPACT_ATOMS: atom_id res chain seq x y z
N MET A 1 8.77 -3.55 -12.21
CA MET A 1 8.25 -2.73 -11.10
C MET A 1 9.37 -1.82 -10.61
N ILE A 2 9.17 -0.50 -10.43
CA ILE A 2 10.25 0.41 -9.97
C ILE A 2 10.41 0.35 -8.45
N HIS A 3 11.61 -0.04 -8.00
CA HIS A 3 12.04 -0.11 -6.60
C HIS A 3 12.25 1.28 -5.97
N SER A 4 12.46 1.33 -4.65
CA SER A 4 12.61 2.58 -3.88
C SER A 4 13.69 3.50 -4.43
N GLN A 5 14.88 2.97 -4.68
CA GLN A 5 16.04 3.70 -5.22
C GLN A 5 15.73 4.32 -6.60
N GLY A 6 15.10 3.55 -7.50
CA GLY A 6 14.72 4.07 -8.82
C GLY A 6 13.72 5.22 -8.72
N ARG A 7 12.79 5.18 -7.76
CA ARG A 7 11.84 6.30 -7.51
C ARG A 7 12.55 7.54 -6.97
N GLU A 8 13.55 7.33 -6.11
CA GLU A 8 14.38 8.38 -5.56
C GLU A 8 15.15 9.09 -6.67
N LEU A 9 15.80 8.34 -7.56
CA LEU A 9 16.50 8.89 -8.71
C LEU A 9 15.56 9.69 -9.62
N ILE A 10 14.39 9.14 -9.97
CA ILE A 10 13.39 9.85 -10.79
C ILE A 10 12.95 11.16 -10.13
N TYR A 11 12.74 11.15 -8.81
CA TYR A 11 12.36 12.35 -8.07
C TYR A 11 13.49 13.37 -7.99
N SER A 12 14.73 12.93 -7.78
CA SER A 12 15.92 13.80 -7.78
C SER A 12 16.15 14.48 -9.13
N VAL A 13 15.98 13.75 -10.24
CA VAL A 13 16.06 14.31 -11.60
C VAL A 13 14.96 15.38 -11.81
N TYR A 14 13.75 15.11 -11.34
CA TYR A 14 12.67 16.10 -11.37
C TYR A 14 13.02 17.36 -10.56
N GLN A 15 13.54 17.21 -9.35
CA GLN A 15 13.92 18.34 -8.50
C GLN A 15 15.08 19.16 -9.07
N PHE A 16 16.09 18.49 -9.63
CA PHE A 16 17.18 19.16 -10.33
C PHE A 16 16.66 20.02 -11.48
N ARG A 17 15.79 19.45 -12.32
CA ARG A 17 15.26 20.17 -13.48
C ARG A 17 14.23 21.24 -13.10
N LYS A 18 13.55 21.09 -11.95
CA LYS A 18 12.69 22.13 -11.34
C LYS A 18 13.52 23.33 -10.90
N ARG A 19 14.61 23.11 -10.15
CA ARG A 19 15.53 24.18 -9.71
C ARG A 19 16.10 24.96 -10.89
N LYS A 20 16.58 24.24 -11.91
CA LYS A 20 17.10 24.86 -13.15
C LYS A 20 16.07 25.72 -13.89
N LYS A 21 14.78 25.34 -13.85
CA LYS A 21 13.69 26.16 -14.39
C LYS A 21 13.48 27.45 -13.57
N GLU A 22 13.59 27.37 -12.24
CA GLU A 22 13.47 28.51 -11.32
C GLU A 22 14.65 29.48 -11.47
N GLU A 23 15.84 28.97 -11.78
CA GLU A 23 17.07 29.73 -12.06
C GLU A 23 17.08 30.43 -13.44
N GLY A 24 16.03 30.27 -14.25
CA GLY A 24 15.88 30.98 -15.52
C GLY A 24 16.61 30.37 -16.72
N GLU A 25 17.16 29.16 -16.61
CA GLU A 25 17.73 28.47 -17.78
C GLU A 25 16.62 28.19 -18.82
N PRO A 26 16.85 28.48 -20.11
CA PRO A 26 15.85 28.29 -21.16
C PRO A 26 15.57 26.80 -21.39
N VAL A 27 14.50 26.31 -20.77
CA VAL A 27 13.95 24.96 -20.95
C VAL A 27 13.29 24.89 -22.34
N ILE A 28 14.10 24.60 -23.36
CA ILE A 28 13.73 24.44 -24.79
C ILE A 28 12.31 23.81 -24.98
N LEU A 29 11.32 24.60 -25.38
CA LEU A 29 10.13 24.26 -26.20
C LEU A 29 9.35 22.94 -25.97
N LEU A 30 9.46 22.31 -24.80
CA LEU A 30 8.55 21.27 -24.33
C LEU A 30 8.02 21.75 -22.99
N SER A 31 6.82 22.32 -23.03
CA SER A 31 6.12 22.97 -21.93
C SER A 31 6.03 22.11 -20.65
N ASN A 32 6.21 20.79 -20.76
CA ASN A 32 6.00 19.84 -19.67
C ASN A 32 7.30 19.26 -19.11
N LEU A 33 7.75 19.80 -17.97
CA LEU A 33 8.87 19.29 -17.16
C LEU A 33 8.80 17.77 -16.92
N ARG A 34 7.59 17.25 -16.72
CA ARG A 34 7.33 15.83 -16.42
C ARG A 34 7.59 14.92 -17.62
N GLU A 35 7.34 15.39 -18.83
CA GLU A 35 7.62 14.63 -20.06
C GLU A 35 9.11 14.51 -20.28
N ARG A 36 9.88 15.56 -19.99
CA ARG A 36 11.35 15.51 -20.01
C ARG A 36 11.91 14.52 -19.00
N VAL A 37 11.36 14.48 -17.80
CA VAL A 37 11.77 13.48 -16.79
C VAL A 37 11.40 12.07 -17.26
N ALA A 38 10.22 11.88 -17.85
CA ALA A 38 9.81 10.59 -18.42
C ALA A 38 10.76 10.12 -19.53
N ALA A 39 11.10 11.01 -20.47
CA ALA A 39 12.06 10.74 -21.54
C ALA A 39 13.47 10.45 -21.00
N ALA A 40 13.96 11.25 -20.04
CA ALA A 40 15.30 11.10 -19.48
C ALA A 40 15.46 9.84 -18.63
N THR A 41 14.41 9.39 -17.96
CA THR A 41 14.45 8.20 -17.07
C THR A 41 13.91 6.94 -17.74
N GLY A 42 13.38 7.03 -18.97
CA GLY A 42 12.82 5.90 -19.71
C GLY A 42 11.53 5.31 -19.09
N VAL A 43 10.81 6.08 -18.26
CA VAL A 43 9.61 5.61 -17.56
C VAL A 43 8.35 6.31 -18.05
N SER A 44 7.20 5.64 -17.93
CA SER A 44 5.93 6.23 -18.37
C SER A 44 5.59 7.52 -17.61
N LEU A 45 4.91 8.45 -18.30
CA LEU A 45 4.47 9.72 -17.71
C LEU A 45 3.58 9.53 -16.48
N SER A 46 2.72 8.50 -16.48
CA SER A 46 1.87 8.14 -15.34
C SER A 46 2.70 7.75 -14.12
N THR A 47 3.80 7.02 -14.33
CA THR A 47 4.73 6.64 -13.27
C THR A 47 5.44 7.86 -12.68
N VAL A 48 5.93 8.77 -13.54
CA VAL A 48 6.55 10.04 -13.11
C VAL A 48 5.56 10.87 -12.30
N LYS A 49 4.33 11.07 -12.78
CA LYS A 49 3.28 11.81 -12.07
C LYS A 49 3.01 11.21 -10.68
N ARG A 50 2.92 9.88 -10.59
CA ARG A 50 2.70 9.17 -9.32
C ARG A 50 3.87 9.35 -8.35
N ILE A 51 5.11 9.24 -8.84
CA ILE A 51 6.32 9.42 -8.02
C ILE A 51 6.42 10.85 -7.51
N ILE A 52 6.18 11.86 -8.35
CA ILE A 52 6.19 13.27 -7.94
C ILE A 52 5.12 13.52 -6.87
N LYS A 53 3.89 13.02 -7.05
CA LYS A 53 2.82 13.17 -6.04
C LYS A 53 3.24 12.56 -4.70
N LYS A 54 3.85 11.37 -4.72
CA LYS A 54 4.36 10.72 -3.49
C LYS A 54 5.53 11.48 -2.88
N GLY A 55 6.45 11.99 -3.69
CA GLY A 55 7.63 12.72 -3.24
C GLY A 55 7.30 14.06 -2.60
N LYS A 56 6.24 14.74 -3.06
CA LYS A 56 5.75 15.98 -2.43
C LYS A 56 5.16 15.76 -1.03
N ASN A 57 4.53 14.61 -0.81
CA ASN A 57 3.92 14.24 0.47
C ASN A 57 4.89 13.46 1.37
N LYS A 58 6.14 13.31 0.96
CA LYS A 58 7.17 12.55 1.67
C LYS A 58 7.83 13.51 2.67
N PRO A 59 7.93 13.15 3.97
CA PRO A 59 8.68 13.95 4.93
C PRO A 59 10.17 14.01 4.56
N GLU A 60 10.83 15.11 4.89
CA GLU A 60 12.27 15.27 4.66
C GLU A 60 13.06 14.14 5.34
N GLY A 61 14.02 13.56 4.63
CA GLY A 61 14.83 12.44 5.12
C GLY A 61 14.20 11.04 5.06
N ALA A 62 12.90 10.90 4.75
CA ALA A 62 12.32 9.57 4.55
C ALA A 62 12.85 8.90 3.25
N THR A 63 12.58 7.61 3.04
CA THR A 63 12.86 6.91 1.76
C THR A 63 11.55 6.60 1.02
N PHE A 64 11.59 6.48 -0.31
CA PHE A 64 10.40 6.04 -1.05
C PHE A 64 10.01 4.62 -0.65
N SER A 65 8.81 4.46 -0.07
CA SER A 65 8.31 3.13 0.31
C SER A 65 7.93 2.28 -0.91
N SER A 66 8.13 0.96 -0.78
CA SER A 66 7.68 -0.01 -1.76
C SER A 66 6.15 0.00 -1.89
N PRO A 67 5.59 -0.19 -3.09
CA PRO A 67 4.17 0.04 -3.34
C PRO A 67 3.24 -0.86 -2.50
N ARG A 68 3.68 -2.07 -2.12
CA ARG A 68 2.88 -3.02 -1.34
C ARG A 68 2.90 -2.74 0.17
N LYS A 69 3.87 -1.98 0.67
CA LYS A 69 4.00 -1.65 2.11
C LYS A 69 3.09 -0.52 2.57
N THR A 70 2.51 0.26 1.66
CA THR A 70 1.58 1.37 1.97
C THR A 70 0.12 0.99 1.72
N ILE A 71 -0.16 -0.27 1.38
CA ILE A 71 -1.55 -0.72 1.26
C ILE A 71 -2.08 -0.87 2.69
N GLU A 72 -2.92 0.06 3.11
CA GLU A 72 -3.70 -0.09 4.35
C GLU A 72 -4.59 -1.32 4.17
N LYS A 73 -4.27 -2.38 4.90
CA LYS A 73 -5.15 -3.54 4.97
C LYS A 73 -6.38 -3.10 5.77
N PRO A 74 -7.61 -3.48 5.34
CA PRO A 74 -8.77 -3.27 6.19
C PRO A 74 -8.50 -3.90 7.55
N ARG A 75 -8.68 -3.12 8.62
CA ARG A 75 -8.63 -3.65 9.98
C ARG A 75 -9.71 -4.73 10.09
N SER A 76 -9.42 -5.81 10.82
CA SER A 76 -10.46 -6.79 11.13
C SER A 76 -11.62 -6.05 11.80
N LYS A 77 -12.85 -6.26 11.32
CA LYS A 77 -14.06 -5.63 11.91
C LYS A 77 -14.49 -6.30 13.23
N SER A 78 -13.81 -7.36 13.62
CA SER A 78 -14.11 -8.14 14.81
C SER A 78 -13.26 -7.62 15.97
N ASP A 79 -13.89 -6.86 16.87
CA ASP A 79 -13.35 -6.59 18.21
C ASP A 79 -13.63 -7.84 19.06
N LEU A 80 -12.82 -8.87 18.86
CA LEU A 80 -12.90 -10.12 19.62
C LEU A 80 -11.72 -10.13 20.57
N ASP A 81 -12.00 -10.29 21.86
CA ASP A 81 -10.94 -10.46 22.84
C ASP A 81 -10.27 -11.83 22.66
N GLN A 82 -9.04 -11.95 23.15
CA GLN A 82 -8.26 -13.19 23.04
C GLN A 82 -8.99 -14.40 23.65
N PHE A 83 -9.84 -14.15 24.65
CA PHE A 83 -10.69 -15.17 25.26
C PHE A 83 -11.77 -15.66 24.27
N ASP A 84 -12.54 -14.75 23.68
CA ASP A 84 -13.60 -15.07 22.71
C ASP A 84 -13.02 -15.78 21.49
N GLU A 85 -11.85 -15.35 21.02
CA GLU A 85 -11.14 -16.00 19.92
C GLU A 85 -10.80 -17.47 20.24
N LYS A 86 -10.31 -17.74 21.46
CA LYS A 86 -10.00 -19.10 21.92
C LYS A 86 -11.26 -19.94 22.07
N MET A 87 -12.34 -19.38 22.60
CA MET A 87 -13.62 -20.06 22.76
C MET A 87 -14.19 -20.46 21.39
N ILE A 88 -14.32 -19.52 20.46
CA ILE A 88 -14.83 -19.77 19.10
C ILE A 88 -13.97 -20.83 18.38
N ARG A 89 -12.64 -20.74 18.50
CA ARG A 89 -11.72 -21.75 17.93
C ARG A 89 -11.97 -23.15 18.50
N THR A 90 -12.21 -23.24 19.81
CA THR A 90 -12.47 -24.51 20.49
C THR A 90 -13.79 -25.12 20.05
N VAL A 91 -14.85 -24.31 19.97
CA VAL A 91 -16.18 -24.75 19.49
C VAL A 91 -16.10 -25.23 18.05
N ILE A 92 -15.42 -24.50 17.16
CA ILE A 92 -15.22 -24.92 15.76
C ILE A 92 -14.51 -26.27 15.70
N TYR A 93 -13.44 -26.43 16.47
CA TYR A 93 -12.65 -27.66 16.50
C TYR A 93 -13.49 -28.86 16.96
N ARG A 94 -14.21 -28.72 18.09
CA ARG A 94 -15.12 -29.75 18.60
C ARG A 94 -16.23 -30.09 17.61
N PHE A 95 -16.80 -29.08 16.97
CA PHE A 95 -17.83 -29.27 15.96
C PHE A 95 -17.31 -30.08 14.77
N THR A 96 -16.09 -29.79 14.30
CA THR A 96 -15.46 -30.56 13.23
C THR A 96 -15.12 -31.99 13.63
N GLU A 97 -14.71 -32.23 14.89
CA GLU A 97 -14.46 -33.57 15.40
C GLU A 97 -15.76 -34.39 15.52
N THR A 98 -16.83 -33.77 16.00
CA THR A 98 -18.11 -34.43 16.30
C THR A 98 -18.92 -34.71 15.04
N HIS A 99 -19.00 -33.73 14.13
CA HIS A 99 -19.86 -33.80 12.95
C HIS A 99 -19.12 -34.15 11.66
N GLN A 100 -17.77 -34.20 11.68
CA GLN A 100 -16.90 -34.47 10.51
C GLN A 100 -17.25 -33.63 9.26
N CYS A 101 -17.86 -32.47 9.47
CA CYS A 101 -18.36 -31.59 8.44
C CYS A 101 -17.74 -30.21 8.62
N ARG A 102 -17.66 -29.45 7.51
CA ARG A 102 -17.20 -28.07 7.55
C ARG A 102 -18.30 -27.19 8.17
N PRO A 103 -18.07 -26.58 9.34
CA PRO A 103 -19.10 -25.79 10.00
C PRO A 103 -19.46 -24.55 9.17
N THR A 104 -20.74 -24.23 9.15
CA THR A 104 -21.25 -22.96 8.61
C THR A 104 -21.40 -21.93 9.73
N LEU A 105 -21.35 -20.63 9.39
CA LEU A 105 -21.51 -19.55 10.37
C LEU A 105 -22.76 -19.67 11.28
N PRO A 106 -23.97 -19.99 10.77
CA PRO A 106 -25.14 -20.16 11.65
C PRO A 106 -24.98 -21.33 12.63
N GLN A 107 -24.36 -22.43 12.21
CA GLN A 107 -24.12 -23.59 13.08
C GLN A 107 -23.12 -23.27 14.19
N ILE A 108 -22.05 -22.52 13.87
CA ILE A 108 -21.07 -22.07 14.88
C ILE A 108 -21.75 -21.11 15.85
N LEU A 109 -22.60 -20.20 15.36
CA LEU A 109 -23.32 -19.26 16.21
C LEU A 109 -24.25 -20.00 17.20
N GLU A 110 -24.95 -21.03 16.74
CA GLU A 110 -25.79 -21.87 17.59
C GLU A 110 -24.96 -22.68 18.59
N ALA A 111 -23.88 -23.31 18.15
CA ALA A 111 -22.97 -24.07 19.02
C ALA A 111 -22.34 -23.18 20.10
N VAL A 112 -21.89 -21.98 19.75
CA VAL A 112 -21.35 -21.00 20.71
C VAL A 112 -22.41 -20.55 21.73
N LYS A 113 -23.67 -20.39 21.33
CA LYS A 113 -24.77 -20.03 22.25
C LYS A 113 -25.17 -21.16 23.20
N ASN A 114 -24.93 -22.42 22.82
CA ASN A 114 -25.30 -23.58 23.61
C ASN A 114 -24.15 -24.07 24.52
N GLU A 115 -22.89 -23.83 24.14
CA GLU A 115 -21.69 -24.25 24.87
C GLU A 115 -21.00 -23.14 25.69
N GLY A 116 -21.33 -21.87 25.44
CA GLY A 116 -20.83 -20.70 26.18
C GLY A 116 -21.77 -20.27 27.29
#